data_AF-A0A8S2XEL4-F1
#
_entry.id   AF-A0A8S2XEL4-F1
#
_cell.length_a   1.000
_cell.length_b   1.000
_cell.length_c   1.000
_cell.angle_alpha   90.00
_cell.angle_beta   90.00
_cell.angle_gamma   90.00
#
_symmetry.space_group_name_H-M   'P 1'
#
loop_
_entity.id
_entity.type
_entity.pdbx_description
1 polymer ?
#
loop_
_entity_poly.entity_id
_entity_poly.type
_entity_poly.pdbx_seq_one_letter_code
_entity_poly.pdbx_strand_id
1 'polypeptide(L)'
;GRVTIRILAASDKVCEVKPRLKKYCQNHVPDGYPYRTKAIFAFQEIEGVDVVLFGMHVQEYDGRCQAPNTRRVYISYLDSVHFFRPKQYRTDVYHEILIGYLEYAKQLGYVYAHIWACPPSEGDDYIFHCHPAEQRVPKPKRLQEWYKKMLDRAILEHVVIDYK
;
A
#
# COMPACT_ATOMS: atom_id res chain seq x y z
N GLY A 1 15.61 15.89 -6.26
CA GLY A 1 16.86 15.12 -6.34
C GLY A 1 16.57 13.68 -6.70
N ARG A 2 17.59 12.82 -6.59
CA ARG A 2 17.47 11.37 -6.81
C ARG A 2 16.46 10.78 -5.83
N VAL A 3 15.59 9.89 -6.32
CA VAL A 3 14.63 9.13 -5.50
C VAL A 3 15.17 7.71 -5.32
N THR A 4 15.13 7.23 -4.08
CA THR A 4 15.63 5.92 -3.69
C THR A 4 14.51 5.14 -3.02
N ILE A 5 14.15 3.97 -3.55
CA ILE A 5 13.14 3.09 -2.96
C ILE A 5 13.84 1.91 -2.28
N ARG A 6 13.43 1.56 -1.06
CA ARG A 6 14.00 0.45 -0.29
C ARG A 6 12.91 -0.38 0.37
N ILE A 7 13.07 -1.70 0.33
CA ILE A 7 12.36 -2.62 1.21
C ILE A 7 13.18 -2.69 2.50
N LEU A 8 12.67 -2.12 3.59
CA LEU A 8 13.38 -2.06 4.88
C LEU A 8 13.08 -3.28 5.76
N ALA A 9 11.94 -3.94 5.56
CA ALA A 9 11.59 -5.16 6.25
C ALA A 9 10.80 -6.09 5.34
N ALA A 10 11.03 -7.40 5.49
CA ALA A 10 10.23 -8.46 4.88
C ALA A 10 10.16 -9.64 5.85
N SER A 11 8.97 -10.13 6.16
CA SER A 11 8.81 -11.29 7.05
C SER A 11 7.55 -12.09 6.72
N ASP A 12 7.59 -13.40 6.98
CA ASP A 12 6.44 -14.27 6.81
C ASP A 12 5.55 -14.21 8.05
N LYS A 13 4.22 -14.17 7.81
CA LYS A 13 3.17 -14.01 8.82
C LYS A 13 1.96 -14.88 8.46
N VAL A 14 1.05 -15.04 9.41
CA VAL A 14 -0.23 -15.74 9.21
C VAL A 14 -1.36 -14.83 9.68
N CYS A 15 -2.37 -14.66 8.84
CA CYS A 15 -3.62 -13.99 9.21
C CYS A 15 -4.56 -15.04 9.80
N GLU A 16 -4.70 -15.08 11.12
CA GLU A 16 -5.54 -16.06 11.80
C GLU A 16 -7.03 -15.80 11.56
N VAL A 17 -7.77 -16.86 11.25
CA VAL A 17 -9.22 -16.78 11.11
C VAL A 17 -9.84 -16.66 12.50
N LYS A 18 -10.56 -15.55 12.73
CA LYS A 18 -11.21 -15.28 14.01
C LYS A 18 -12.21 -16.40 14.37
N PRO A 19 -12.32 -16.81 15.67
CA PRO A 19 -13.15 -17.94 16.08
C PRO A 19 -14.62 -17.86 15.66
N ARG A 20 -15.18 -16.64 15.65
CA ARG A 20 -16.57 -16.40 15.21
C ARG A 20 -16.80 -16.80 13.75
N LEU A 21 -15.84 -16.52 12.87
CA LEU A 21 -15.93 -16.89 11.46
C LEU A 21 -15.76 -18.40 11.28
N LYS A 22 -14.81 -19.03 12.00
CA LYS A 22 -14.64 -20.49 11.99
C LYS A 22 -15.94 -21.21 12.37
N LYS A 23 -16.57 -20.77 13.46
CA LYS A 23 -17.86 -21.32 13.92
C LYS A 23 -18.96 -21.14 12.88
N TYR A 24 -19.04 -19.97 12.25
CA TYR A 24 -20.03 -19.68 11.20
C TYR A 24 -19.85 -20.60 9.98
N CYS A 25 -18.61 -20.85 9.56
CA CYS A 25 -18.27 -21.74 8.46
C CYS A 25 -18.22 -23.22 8.86
N GLN A 26 -18.71 -23.60 10.04
CA GLN A 26 -18.68 -24.98 10.55
C GLN A 26 -17.28 -25.62 10.48
N ASN A 27 -16.22 -24.84 10.74
CA ASN A 27 -14.81 -25.24 10.65
C ASN A 27 -14.33 -25.72 9.26
N HIS A 28 -15.02 -25.38 8.17
CA HIS A 28 -14.57 -25.67 6.80
C HIS A 28 -13.53 -24.66 6.27
N VAL A 29 -13.09 -23.71 7.10
CA VAL A 29 -12.06 -22.72 6.74
C VAL A 29 -10.76 -23.03 7.49
N PRO A 30 -9.58 -22.77 6.89
CA PRO A 30 -8.30 -23.03 7.53
C PRO A 30 -8.09 -22.18 8.78
N ASP A 31 -7.08 -22.54 9.58
CA ASP A 31 -6.77 -21.80 10.80
C ASP A 31 -6.26 -20.39 10.55
N GLY A 32 -5.61 -20.17 9.41
CA GLY A 32 -5.13 -18.88 8.97
C GLY A 32 -4.60 -18.93 7.55
N TYR A 33 -4.30 -17.75 7.01
CA TYR A 33 -3.79 -17.57 5.67
C TYR A 33 -2.36 -17.02 5.74
N PRO A 34 -1.35 -17.76 5.25
CA PRO A 34 0.02 -17.26 5.24
C PRO A 34 0.18 -16.12 4.23
N TYR A 35 0.98 -15.12 4.60
CA TYR A 35 1.36 -14.00 3.75
C TYR A 35 2.76 -13.52 4.10
N ARG A 36 3.41 -12.84 3.15
CA ARG A 36 4.63 -12.08 3.42
C ARG A 36 4.27 -10.61 3.63
N THR A 37 4.68 -10.02 4.75
CA THR A 37 4.60 -8.57 4.92
C THR A 37 5.89 -7.92 4.46
N LYS A 38 5.78 -6.75 3.83
CA LYS A 38 6.92 -5.90 3.46
C LYS A 38 6.67 -4.46 3.89
N ALA A 39 7.74 -3.79 4.29
CA ALA A 39 7.76 -2.36 4.56
C ALA A 39 8.64 -1.67 3.51
N ILE A 40 8.04 -0.81 2.69
CA ILE A 40 8.64 -0.17 1.52
C ILE A 40 8.65 1.34 1.76
N PHE A 41 9.83 1.96 1.64
CA PHE A 41 10.01 3.39 1.86
C PHE A 41 10.68 4.06 0.67
N ALA A 42 10.26 5.29 0.40
CA ALA A 42 10.90 6.14 -0.60
C ALA A 42 11.56 7.35 0.05
N PHE A 43 12.80 7.58 -0.36
CA PHE A 43 13.66 8.66 0.06
C PHE A 43 13.94 9.57 -1.12
N GLN A 44 14.10 10.87 -0.86
CA GLN A 44 14.61 11.80 -1.85
C GLN A 44 15.83 12.52 -1.29
N GLU A 45 16.88 12.60 -2.10
CA GLU A 45 18.02 13.45 -1.82
C GLU A 45 17.64 14.93 -2.03
N ILE A 46 17.67 15.71 -0.94
CA ILE A 46 17.37 17.14 -0.90
C ILE A 46 18.59 17.84 -0.29
N GLU A 47 19.26 18.70 -1.07
CA GLU A 47 20.43 19.46 -0.61
C GLU A 47 21.54 18.55 -0.03
N GLY A 48 21.74 17.37 -0.64
CA GLY A 48 22.75 16.39 -0.21
C GLY A 48 22.33 15.49 0.95
N VAL A 49 21.10 15.60 1.44
CA VAL A 49 20.57 14.79 2.56
C VAL A 49 19.41 13.92 2.09
N ASP A 50 19.42 12.64 2.47
CA ASP A 50 18.29 11.73 2.22
C ASP A 50 17.13 12.02 3.17
N VAL A 51 15.97 12.38 2.61
CA VAL A 51 14.73 12.64 3.34
C VAL A 51 13.74 11.52 3.03
N VAL A 52 13.25 10.82 4.06
CA VAL A 52 12.16 9.85 3.91
C VAL A 52 10.83 10.60 3.70
N LEU A 53 10.08 10.24 2.68
CA LEU A 53 8.89 10.99 2.25
C LEU A 53 7.63 10.15 2.17
N PHE A 54 7.78 8.85 1.97
CA PHE A 54 6.68 7.92 1.73
C PHE A 54 7.01 6.58 2.35
N GLY A 55 6.02 5.97 2.98
CA GLY A 55 6.09 4.64 3.56
C GLY A 55 4.85 3.82 3.20
N MET A 56 5.04 2.54 2.94
CA MET A 56 3.95 1.62 2.62
C MET A 56 4.22 0.24 3.22
N HIS A 57 3.22 -0.30 3.92
CA HIS A 57 3.19 -1.68 4.37
C HIS A 57 2.22 -2.50 3.53
N VAL A 58 2.67 -3.65 3.06
CA VAL A 58 1.85 -4.56 2.25
C VAL A 58 1.77 -5.95 2.87
N GLN A 59 0.73 -6.69 2.52
CA GLN A 59 0.57 -8.13 2.72
C GLN A 59 0.48 -8.80 1.36
N GLU A 60 1.34 -9.78 1.11
CA GLU A 60 1.41 -10.53 -0.13
C GLU A 60 1.03 -11.99 0.12
N TYR A 61 -0.14 -12.41 -0.36
CA TYR A 61 -0.65 -13.78 -0.29
C TYR A 61 -0.35 -14.47 -1.60
N ASP A 62 0.71 -15.27 -1.65
CA ASP A 62 1.22 -15.87 -2.88
C ASP A 62 0.35 -17.02 -3.42
N GLY A 63 0.82 -17.70 -4.47
CA GLY A 63 0.11 -18.83 -5.09
C GLY A 63 0.02 -20.09 -4.23
N ARG A 64 0.75 -20.18 -3.10
CA ARG A 64 0.67 -21.29 -2.13
C ARG A 64 -0.40 -21.03 -1.08
N CYS A 65 -0.83 -19.79 -0.92
CA CYS A 65 -1.93 -19.44 -0.04
C CYS A 65 -3.26 -20.02 -0.58
N GLN A 66 -4.10 -20.54 0.31
CA GLN A 66 -5.40 -21.11 -0.06
C GLN A 66 -6.40 -20.02 -0.47
N ALA A 67 -7.41 -20.42 -1.24
CA ALA A 67 -8.57 -19.57 -1.48
C ALA A 67 -9.25 -19.20 -0.14
N PRO A 68 -9.77 -17.97 0.02
CA PRO A 68 -9.94 -16.96 -1.02
C PRO A 68 -8.73 -16.05 -1.22
N ASN A 69 -7.66 -16.18 -0.43
CA ASN A 69 -6.54 -15.23 -0.39
C ASN A 69 -5.45 -15.46 -1.45
N THR A 70 -5.47 -16.59 -2.14
CA THR A 70 -4.46 -16.94 -3.17
C THR A 70 -4.23 -15.83 -4.19
N ARG A 71 -2.95 -15.51 -4.46
CA ARG A 71 -2.50 -14.51 -5.44
C ARG A 71 -3.10 -13.11 -5.24
N ARG A 72 -3.19 -12.66 -3.99
CA ARG A 72 -3.69 -11.31 -3.63
C ARG A 72 -2.62 -10.48 -2.93
N VAL A 73 -2.59 -9.18 -3.21
CA VAL A 73 -1.85 -8.21 -2.41
C VAL A 73 -2.81 -7.26 -1.70
N TYR A 74 -2.46 -6.83 -0.49
CA TYR A 74 -3.23 -5.85 0.28
C TYR A 74 -2.30 -4.74 0.79
N ILE A 75 -2.61 -3.49 0.47
CA ILE A 75 -1.91 -2.32 1.01
C ILE A 75 -2.49 -2.04 2.40
N SER A 76 -1.73 -2.37 3.45
CA SER A 76 -2.18 -2.28 4.84
C SER A 76 -2.14 -0.86 5.37
N TYR A 77 -1.01 -0.19 5.17
CA TYR A 77 -0.80 1.20 5.56
C TYR A 77 -0.02 1.90 4.46
N LEU A 78 -0.35 3.16 4.25
CA LEU A 78 0.37 4.06 3.38
C LEU A 78 0.36 5.43 4.03
N ASP A 79 1.53 6.04 4.09
CA ASP A 79 1.70 7.35 4.72
C ASP A 79 2.76 8.18 3.99
N SER A 80 2.73 9.49 4.20
CA SER A 80 3.70 10.39 3.59
C SER A 80 3.87 11.70 4.36
N VAL A 81 5.08 12.25 4.33
CA VAL A 81 5.34 13.64 4.72
C VAL A 81 5.52 14.52 3.48
N HIS A 82 5.00 15.74 3.51
CA HIS A 82 4.72 16.52 2.30
C HIS A 82 5.91 17.27 1.70
N PHE A 83 7.14 16.95 2.13
CA PHE A 83 8.38 17.70 1.84
C PHE A 83 9.03 17.41 0.49
N PHE A 84 8.45 16.54 -0.35
CA PHE A 84 8.99 16.22 -1.68
C PHE A 84 9.29 17.48 -2.51
N ARG A 85 10.47 17.52 -3.13
CA ARG A 85 10.94 18.64 -3.97
C ARG A 85 11.23 18.22 -5.41
N PRO A 86 10.66 18.92 -6.42
CA PRO A 86 9.76 20.06 -6.28
C PRO A 86 8.31 19.61 -6.00
N LYS A 87 7.57 20.44 -5.24
CA LYS A 87 6.27 20.09 -4.64
C LYS A 87 5.22 19.62 -5.66
N GLN A 88 5.24 20.18 -6.87
CA GLN A 88 4.27 19.87 -7.91
C GLN A 88 4.29 18.40 -8.37
N TYR A 89 5.42 17.71 -8.27
CA TYR A 89 5.54 16.30 -8.70
C TYR A 89 5.26 15.30 -7.58
N ARG A 90 5.00 15.76 -6.35
CA ARG A 90 4.83 14.87 -5.19
C ARG A 90 3.75 13.81 -5.41
N THR A 91 2.57 14.24 -5.85
CA THR A 91 1.45 13.34 -6.10
C THR A 91 1.76 12.35 -7.22
N ASP A 92 2.35 12.83 -8.31
CA ASP A 92 2.67 11.97 -9.46
C ASP A 92 3.69 10.91 -9.08
N VAL A 93 4.71 11.26 -8.28
CA VAL A 93 5.70 10.31 -7.76
C VAL A 93 5.07 9.28 -6.82
N TYR A 94 4.14 9.67 -5.96
CA TYR A 94 3.43 8.70 -5.10
C TYR A 94 2.56 7.75 -5.93
N HIS A 95 1.96 8.24 -7.01
CA HIS A 95 1.27 7.38 -7.96
C HIS A 95 2.26 6.45 -8.69
N GLU A 96 3.43 6.91 -9.13
CA GLU A 96 4.45 6.06 -9.77
C GLU A 96 4.86 4.90 -8.86
N ILE A 97 5.09 5.16 -7.57
CA ILE A 97 5.47 4.13 -6.60
C ILE A 97 4.37 3.07 -6.49
N LEU A 98 3.10 3.49 -6.43
CA LEU A 98 1.97 2.57 -6.32
C LEU A 98 1.77 1.75 -7.60
N ILE A 99 1.78 2.40 -8.77
CA ILE A 99 1.63 1.72 -10.05
C ILE A 99 2.79 0.75 -10.27
N GLY A 100 4.03 1.17 -10.02
CA GLY A 100 5.20 0.29 -10.12
C GLY A 100 5.12 -0.91 -9.17
N TYR A 101 4.56 -0.74 -7.97
CA TYR A 101 4.29 -1.88 -7.07
C TYR A 101 3.24 -2.83 -7.66
N LEU A 102 2.14 -2.31 -8.21
CA LEU A 102 1.10 -3.13 -8.84
C LEU A 102 1.63 -3.88 -10.06
N GLU A 103 2.45 -3.23 -10.87
CA GLU A 103 3.12 -3.84 -12.02
C GLU A 103 4.06 -4.96 -11.58
N TYR A 104 4.91 -4.69 -10.59
CA TYR A 104 5.80 -5.70 -10.01
C TYR A 104 5.03 -6.90 -9.46
N ALA A 105 3.95 -6.66 -8.70
CA ALA A 105 3.10 -7.73 -8.19
C ALA A 105 2.45 -8.54 -9.33
N LYS A 106 1.97 -7.86 -10.38
CA LYS A 106 1.42 -8.52 -11.58
C LYS A 106 2.46 -9.41 -12.25
N GLN A 107 3.70 -8.94 -12.41
CA GLN A 107 4.79 -9.71 -13.01
C GLN A 107 5.15 -10.96 -12.19
N LEU A 108 5.01 -10.90 -10.86
CA LEU A 108 5.16 -12.07 -9.99
C LEU A 108 3.95 -13.02 -10.00
N GLY A 109 2.87 -12.69 -10.71
CA GLY A 109 1.68 -13.51 -10.85
C GLY A 109 0.64 -13.32 -9.74
N TYR A 110 0.67 -12.18 -9.02
CA TYR A 110 -0.49 -11.75 -8.23
C TYR A 110 -1.59 -11.26 -9.17
N VAL A 111 -2.85 -11.57 -8.84
CA VAL A 111 -4.01 -11.35 -9.72
C VAL A 111 -4.89 -10.21 -9.21
N TYR A 112 -4.97 -10.03 -7.89
CA TYR A 112 -5.79 -8.97 -7.28
C TYR A 112 -4.97 -8.12 -6.31
N ALA A 113 -5.24 -6.81 -6.33
CA ALA A 113 -4.77 -5.87 -5.32
C ALA A 113 -5.96 -5.29 -4.56
N HIS A 114 -5.80 -5.14 -3.26
CA HIS A 114 -6.82 -4.61 -2.36
C HIS A 114 -6.29 -3.36 -1.66
N ILE A 115 -7.07 -2.29 -1.73
CA ILE A 115 -6.77 -1.00 -1.09
C ILE A 115 -7.97 -0.62 -0.24
N TRP A 116 -7.76 -0.38 1.06
CA TRP A 116 -8.76 0.26 1.89
C TRP A 116 -8.46 1.75 1.98
N ALA A 117 -9.24 2.57 1.27
CA ALA A 117 -9.09 4.01 1.25
C ALA A 117 -9.66 4.65 2.53
N CYS A 118 -8.96 4.45 3.65
CA CYS A 118 -9.27 5.05 4.95
C CYS A 118 -8.20 6.10 5.29
N PRO A 119 -8.53 7.39 5.44
CA PRO A 119 -7.61 8.36 6.01
C PRO A 119 -7.47 8.15 7.53
N PRO A 120 -6.34 8.55 8.13
CA PRO A 120 -6.18 8.49 9.59
C PRO A 120 -7.20 9.40 10.30
N SER A 121 -7.54 9.04 11.53
CA SER A 121 -8.33 9.90 12.41
C SER A 121 -7.52 11.14 12.80
N GLU A 122 -8.20 12.17 13.29
CA GLU A 122 -7.50 13.36 13.80
C GLU A 122 -6.59 12.99 14.98
N GLY A 123 -5.30 13.31 14.87
CA GLY A 123 -4.27 12.98 15.86
C GLY A 123 -3.62 11.60 15.70
N ASP A 124 -4.09 10.77 14.77
CA ASP A 124 -3.47 9.47 14.47
C ASP A 124 -2.42 9.60 13.36
N ASP A 125 -1.29 8.93 13.55
CA ASP A 125 -0.25 8.76 12.53
C ASP A 125 -0.21 7.29 12.08
N TYR A 126 -0.17 7.03 10.77
CA TYR A 126 -0.09 5.64 10.27
C TYR A 126 1.34 5.09 10.33
N ILE A 127 2.33 5.84 9.86
CA ILE A 127 3.73 5.41 9.82
C ILE A 127 4.64 6.51 10.37
N PHE A 128 4.49 7.75 9.91
CA PHE A 128 5.39 8.85 10.28
C PHE A 128 4.85 9.59 11.49
N HIS A 129 5.55 9.49 12.61
CA HIS A 129 5.17 10.20 13.82
C HIS A 129 5.26 11.73 13.65
N CYS A 130 4.22 12.43 14.10
CA CYS A 130 4.14 13.89 14.20
C CYS A 130 4.26 14.59 12.84
N HIS A 131 3.19 14.49 12.04
CA HIS A 131 3.09 15.19 10.76
C HIS A 131 3.23 16.71 10.89
N PRO A 132 3.71 17.41 9.83
CA PRO A 132 3.76 18.87 9.81
C PRO A 132 2.36 19.47 10.02
N ALA A 133 2.25 20.53 10.82
CA ALA A 133 0.96 21.10 11.22
C ALA A 133 0.15 21.63 10.01
N GLU A 134 0.83 22.06 8.96
CA GLU A 134 0.25 22.50 7.70
C GLU A 134 -0.17 21.34 6.77
N GLN A 135 0.22 20.10 7.08
CA GLN A 135 -0.15 18.91 6.33
C GLN A 135 -1.60 18.52 6.61
N ARG A 136 -2.49 18.84 5.67
CA ARG A 136 -3.89 18.45 5.77
C ARG A 136 -4.09 16.97 5.44
N VAL A 137 -4.72 16.24 6.36
CA VAL A 137 -5.24 14.89 6.10
C VAL A 137 -6.40 14.96 5.10
N PRO A 138 -6.40 14.16 4.02
CA PRO A 138 -7.51 14.16 3.06
C PRO A 138 -8.78 13.57 3.68
N LYS A 139 -9.93 14.19 3.41
CA LYS A 139 -11.24 13.59 3.71
C LYS A 139 -11.45 12.31 2.89
N PRO A 140 -12.30 11.36 3.34
CA PRO A 140 -12.50 10.06 2.67
C PRO A 140 -12.75 10.16 1.15
N LYS A 141 -13.66 11.05 0.72
CA LYS A 141 -13.98 11.25 -0.71
C LYS A 141 -12.74 11.68 -1.52
N ARG A 142 -11.93 12.59 -0.99
CA ARG A 142 -10.72 13.08 -1.65
C ARG A 142 -9.67 11.99 -1.77
N LEU A 143 -9.52 11.14 -0.75
CA LEU A 143 -8.60 10.01 -0.80
C LEU A 143 -9.06 8.95 -1.81
N GLN A 144 -10.36 8.68 -1.89
CA GLN A 144 -10.93 7.80 -2.91
C GLN A 144 -10.67 8.33 -4.33
N GLU A 145 -10.90 9.62 -4.57
CA GLU A 145 -10.61 10.27 -5.86
C GLU A 145 -9.11 10.23 -6.20
N TRP A 146 -8.24 10.35 -5.20
CA TRP A 146 -6.80 10.23 -5.36
C TRP A 146 -6.40 8.82 -5.86
N TYR A 147 -6.91 7.77 -5.23
CA TYR A 147 -6.68 6.40 -5.68
C TYR A 147 -7.30 6.12 -7.05
N LYS A 148 -8.50 6.63 -7.34
CA LYS A 148 -9.12 6.50 -8.67
C LYS A 148 -8.24 7.10 -9.75
N LYS A 149 -7.73 8.33 -9.54
CA LYS A 149 -6.80 8.95 -10.49
C LYS A 149 -5.54 8.11 -10.72
N MET A 150 -5.00 7.50 -9.66
CA MET A 150 -3.85 6.58 -9.77
C MET A 150 -4.21 5.33 -10.59
N LEU A 151 -5.35 4.69 -10.30
CA LEU A 151 -5.80 3.47 -10.97
C LEU A 151 -6.21 3.71 -12.43
N ASP A 152 -6.85 4.83 -12.74
CA ASP A 152 -7.18 5.22 -14.11
C ASP A 152 -5.91 5.33 -14.96
N ARG A 153 -4.84 5.91 -14.39
CA ARG A 153 -3.54 5.97 -15.05
C ARG A 153 -2.93 4.58 -15.22
N ALA A 154 -3.02 3.72 -14.20
CA ALA A 154 -2.53 2.35 -14.26
C ALA A 154 -3.25 1.49 -15.33
N ILE A 155 -4.52 1.80 -15.63
CA ILE A 155 -5.28 1.18 -16.72
C ILE A 155 -4.74 1.63 -18.08
N LEU A 156 -4.49 2.92 -18.26
CA LEU A 156 -3.89 3.47 -19.48
C LEU A 156 -2.50 2.88 -19.77
N GLU A 157 -1.73 2.61 -18.72
CA GLU A 157 -0.41 1.97 -18.79
C GLU A 157 -0.48 0.42 -18.88
N HIS A 158 -1.69 -0.15 -18.98
CA HIS A 158 -1.93 -1.60 -19.03
C HIS A 158 -1.38 -2.40 -17.83
N VAL A 159 -1.14 -1.74 -16.70
CA VAL A 159 -0.76 -2.37 -15.44
C VAL A 159 -2.00 -3.00 -14.81
N VAL A 160 -3.07 -2.22 -14.64
CA VAL A 160 -4.36 -2.66 -14.10
C VAL A 160 -5.34 -2.94 -15.24
N ILE A 161 -6.16 -3.98 -15.12
CA ILE A 161 -7.19 -4.31 -16.12
C ILE A 161 -8.47 -3.51 -15.82
N ASP A 162 -8.99 -3.62 -14.60
CA ASP A 162 -10.14 -2.90 -14.08
C ASP A 162 -10.05 -2.73 -12.56
N TYR A 163 -10.93 -1.90 -11.98
CA TYR A 163 -11.16 -1.82 -10.54
C TYR A 163 -12.66 -1.62 -10.27
N LYS A 164 -13.11 -2.02 -9.07
CA LYS A 164 -14.51 -1.99 -8.64
C LYS A 164 -14.63 -1.39 -7.25
#